data_AF-A0A8X6N9P4-F1
#
_entry.id   AF-A0A8X6N9P4-F1
#
_cell.length_a   1.000
_cell.length_b   1.000
_cell.length_c   1.000
_cell.angle_alpha   90.00
_cell.angle_beta   90.00
_cell.angle_gamma   90.00
#
_symmetry.space_group_name_H-M   'P 1'
#
loop_
_entity.id
_entity.type
_entity.pdbx_description
1 polymer ?
#
loop_
_entity_poly.entity_id
_entity_poly.type
_entity_poly.pdbx_seq_one_letter_code
_entity_poly.pdbx_strand_id
1 'polypeptide(L)'
;MLQILFPGELPVFEDDNAPVHTSRCIQICRHDHDDEVEHLTWCPQSPDLNIIECLWGFWRTKSRLGFLFPAHYLSTRRPCTRNGCEFR
;
A
#
# COMPACT_ATOMS: atom_id res chain seq x y z
N MET A 1 -7.25 8.92 18.06
CA MET A 1 -6.10 9.47 18.81
C MET A 1 -4.85 8.83 18.25
N LEU A 2 -4.14 9.53 17.36
CA LEU A 2 -2.85 9.09 16.84
C LEU A 2 -1.84 9.20 17.99
N GLN A 3 -1.29 8.07 18.41
CA GLN A 3 -0.18 8.05 19.37
C GLN A 3 1.04 8.63 18.66
N ILE A 4 1.42 9.85 19.03
CA ILE A 4 2.52 10.58 18.40
C ILE A 4 3.82 9.90 18.84
N LEU A 5 4.48 9.20 17.91
CA LEU A 5 5.78 8.56 18.10
C LEU A 5 6.90 9.60 18.42
N PHE A 6 6.62 10.88 18.18
CA PHE A 6 7.52 12.02 18.38
C PHE A 6 6.83 13.10 19.24
N PRO A 7 6.99 13.10 20.57
CA PRO A 7 6.32 14.06 21.43
C PRO A 7 6.77 15.50 21.11
N GLY A 8 5.83 16.35 20.69
CA GLY A 8 6.04 17.79 20.48
C GLY A 8 6.11 18.25 19.03
N GLU A 9 6.07 17.34 18.05
CA GLU A 9 6.05 17.68 16.61
C GLU A 9 4.70 17.31 16.00
N LEU A 10 4.18 18.18 15.12
CA LEU A 10 3.01 17.83 14.32
C LEU A 10 3.41 16.72 13.33
N PRO A 11 2.54 15.72 13.11
CA PRO A 11 2.78 14.73 12.08
C PRO A 11 2.92 15.42 10.71
N VAL A 12 3.80 14.87 9.86
CA VAL A 12 3.98 15.34 8.49
C VAL A 12 3.27 14.38 7.53
N PHE A 13 2.34 14.91 6.73
CA PHE A 13 1.67 14.21 5.65
C PHE A 13 2.49 14.35 4.36
N GLU A 14 2.86 13.20 3.78
CA GLU A 14 3.59 13.09 2.51
C GLU A 14 2.65 12.54 1.43
N ASP A 15 2.47 13.30 0.35
CA ASP A 15 1.92 12.83 -0.92
C ASP A 15 2.65 13.50 -2.10
N ASP A 16 2.36 13.06 -3.33
CA ASP A 16 2.95 13.66 -4.52
C ASP A 16 2.08 14.81 -5.07
N ASN A 17 2.60 15.50 -6.09
CA ASN A 17 1.88 16.61 -6.72
C ASN A 17 0.88 16.14 -7.81
N ALA A 18 0.37 14.90 -7.78
CA ALA A 18 -0.57 14.50 -8.82
C ALA A 18 -1.83 15.39 -8.79
N PRO A 19 -2.50 15.65 -9.93
CA PRO A 19 -3.62 16.60 -10.00
C PRO A 19 -4.78 16.31 -9.03
N VAL A 20 -4.95 15.04 -8.64
CA VAL A 20 -5.96 14.64 -7.65
C VAL A 20 -5.61 15.17 -6.25
N HIS A 21 -4.34 15.10 -5.84
CA HIS A 21 -3.84 15.58 -4.55
C HIS A 21 -3.83 17.11 -4.45
N THR A 22 -3.69 17.80 -5.58
CA THR A 22 -3.70 19.27 -5.65
C THR A 22 -5.07 19.86 -6.01
N SER A 23 -6.11 19.04 -6.11
CA SER A 23 -7.46 19.49 -6.45
C SER A 23 -8.06 20.38 -5.37
N ARG A 24 -9.01 21.25 -5.76
CA ARG A 24 -9.65 22.20 -4.83
C ARG A 24 -10.30 21.52 -3.62
N CYS A 25 -10.94 20.36 -3.82
CA CYS A 25 -11.58 19.66 -2.72
C CYS A 25 -10.56 19.14 -1.69
N ILE A 26 -9.41 18.63 -2.15
CA ILE A 26 -8.33 18.20 -1.27
C ILE A 26 -7.68 19.40 -0.56
N GLN A 27 -7.50 20.53 -1.25
CA GLN A 27 -7.00 21.76 -0.62
C GLN A 27 -7.91 22.27 0.50
N ILE A 28 -9.24 22.25 0.31
CA ILE A 28 -10.21 22.63 1.35
C ILE A 28 -10.12 21.66 2.53
N CYS A 29 -10.14 20.35 2.25
CA CYS A 29 -10.02 19.32 3.29
C CYS A 29 -8.73 19.51 4.10
N ARG A 30 -7.61 19.78 3.44
CA ARG A 30 -6.34 20.04 4.12
C ARG A 30 -6.40 21.29 4.99
N HIS A 31 -6.98 22.38 4.47
CA HIS A 31 -7.08 23.63 5.22
C HIS A 31 -7.87 23.47 6.53
N ASP A 32 -8.91 22.63 6.53
CA ASP A 32 -9.70 22.30 7.71
C ASP A 32 -8.89 21.56 8.80
N HIS A 33 -7.71 21.02 8.46
CA HIS A 33 -6.82 20.24 9.33
C HIS A 33 -5.38 20.80 9.41
N ASP A 34 -5.14 22.06 9.01
CA ASP A 34 -3.80 22.66 8.95
C ASP A 34 -3.09 22.75 10.33
N ASP A 35 -3.83 22.70 11.44
CA ASP A 35 -3.30 22.69 12.82
C ASP A 35 -3.03 21.27 13.37
N GLU A 36 -3.52 20.24 12.69
CA GLU A 36 -3.37 18.83 13.09
C GLU A 36 -2.19 18.14 12.38
N VAL A 37 -1.85 18.60 11.17
CA VAL A 37 -0.86 17.94 10.31
C VAL A 37 -0.14 18.96 9.42
N GLU A 38 1.18 18.89 9.38
CA GLU A 38 1.95 19.62 8.37
C GLU A 38 2.01 18.81 7.09
N HIS A 39 2.05 19.44 5.91
CA HIS A 39 2.20 18.69 4.68
C HIS A 39 3.48 19.06 3.94
N LEU A 40 4.17 18.00 3.50
CA LEU A 40 5.48 18.06 2.92
C LEU A 40 5.41 18.60 1.50
N THR A 41 6.22 19.62 1.19
CA THR A 41 6.39 20.07 -0.19
C THR A 41 7.11 19.02 -1.01
N TRP A 42 6.49 18.55 -2.10
CA TRP A 42 7.03 17.50 -2.93
C TRP A 42 7.74 18.02 -4.19
N CYS A 43 8.89 17.46 -4.53
CA CYS A 43 9.56 17.75 -5.80
C CYS A 43 8.90 16.96 -6.95
N PRO A 44 8.56 17.57 -8.09
CA PRO A 44 8.01 16.84 -9.23
C PRO A 44 8.97 15.73 -9.71
N GLN A 45 8.41 14.59 -10.11
CA GLN A 45 9.16 13.47 -10.69
C GLN A 45 10.25 12.86 -9.79
N SER A 46 10.08 12.92 -8.46
CA SER A 46 11.02 12.34 -7.49
C SER A 46 10.45 11.09 -6.78
N PRO A 47 10.18 9.97 -7.48
CA PRO A 47 9.70 8.75 -6.84
C PRO A 47 10.75 8.11 -5.91
N ASP A 48 12.03 8.44 -6.10
CA ASP A 48 13.16 8.00 -5.28
C ASP A 48 13.13 8.57 -3.85
N LEU A 49 12.46 9.71 -3.66
CA LEU A 49 12.26 10.30 -2.34
C LEU A 49 11.08 9.68 -1.58
N ASN A 50 10.15 9.00 -2.27
CA ASN A 50 8.95 8.47 -1.65
C ASN A 50 9.20 7.10 -1.02
N ILE A 51 9.09 7.03 0.30
CA ILE A 51 9.34 5.79 1.06
C ILE A 51 8.38 4.66 0.61
N ILE A 52 7.18 4.99 0.12
CA ILE A 52 6.20 3.99 -0.34
C ILE A 52 6.70 3.23 -1.59
N GLU A 53 7.55 3.83 -2.42
CA GLU A 53 8.07 3.16 -3.62
C GLU A 53 8.99 1.99 -3.27
N CYS A 54 9.77 2.11 -2.19
CA CYS A 54 10.56 1.01 -1.64
C CYS A 54 9.66 -0.14 -1.18
N LEU A 55 8.56 0.18 -0.49
CA LEU A 55 7.58 -0.81 -0.02
C LEU A 55 6.91 -1.53 -1.22
N TRP A 56 6.51 -0.77 -2.24
CA TRP A 56 5.96 -1.36 -3.46
C TRP A 56 6.99 -2.21 -4.20
N GLY A 57 8.26 -1.82 -4.25
CA GLY A 57 9.36 -2.63 -4.81
C GLY A 57 9.52 -3.98 -4.10
N PHE A 58 9.52 -3.96 -2.76
CA PHE A 58 9.53 -5.18 -1.95
C PHE A 58 8.31 -6.06 -2.25
N TRP A 59 7.12 -5.46 -2.27
CA TRP A 59 5.88 -6.19 -2.54
C TRP A 59 5.84 -6.78 -3.95
N ARG A 60 6.23 -6.03 -4.98
CA ARG A 60 6.36 -6.53 -6.37
C ARG A 60 7.32 -7.72 -6.44
N THR A 61 8.45 -7.64 -5.76
CA THR A 61 9.43 -8.73 -5.71
C THR A 61 8.83 -9.99 -5.09
N LYS A 62 8.18 -9.84 -3.92
CA LYS A 62 7.52 -10.95 -3.23
C LYS A 62 6.37 -11.55 -4.02
N SER A 63 5.55 -10.74 -4.68
CA SER A 63 4.44 -11.19 -5.51
C SER A 63 4.92 -11.90 -6.78
N ARG A 64 6.02 -11.43 -7.40
CA ARG A 64 6.62 -12.04 -8.60
C ARG A 64 7.31 -13.37 -8.33
N LEU A 65 7.89 -13.55 -7.15
CA LEU A 65 8.47 -14.82 -6.72
C LEU A 65 7.40 -15.89 -6.44
N GLY A 66 6.11 -15.54 -6.61
CA GLY A 66 5.02 -16.21 -5.92
C GLY A 66 5.19 -16.00 -4.42
N PHE A 67 4.10 -15.92 -3.67
CA PHE A 67 4.26 -16.28 -2.27
C PHE A 67 4.80 -17.72 -2.24
N LEU A 68 6.11 -17.88 -2.04
CA LEU A 68 6.73 -19.11 -1.57
C LEU A 68 6.23 -19.33 -0.13
N PHE A 69 4.91 -19.47 0.03
CA PHE A 69 4.39 -20.25 1.14
C PHE A 69 4.81 -21.69 0.85
N PRO A 70 5.37 -22.40 1.84
CA PRO A 70 5.78 -23.76 1.63
C PRO A 70 4.55 -24.55 1.20
N ALA A 71 4.61 -25.18 0.03
CA ALA A 71 3.63 -26.16 -0.44
C ALA A 71 3.64 -27.45 0.41
N HIS A 72 3.98 -27.36 1.70
CA HIS A 72 4.06 -28.47 2.64
C HIS A 72 2.83 -28.56 3.57
N TYR A 73 1.83 -27.68 3.42
CA TYR A 73 0.58 -27.74 4.19
C TYR A 73 -0.68 -27.83 3.32
N LEU A 74 -0.61 -28.54 2.20
CA LEU A 74 -1.80 -29.09 1.53
C LEU A 74 -1.63 -30.60 1.36
N SER A 75 -1.49 -31.29 2.49
CA SER A 75 -1.85 -32.70 2.57
C SER A 75 -3.36 -32.83 2.36
N THR A 76 -3.74 -33.78 1.50
CA THR A 76 -5.11 -34.27 1.24
C THR A 76 -6.06 -33.40 0.41
N ARG A 77 -5.74 -33.14 -0.86
CA ARG A 77 -6.76 -33.24 -1.91
C ARG A 77 -6.26 -34.10 -3.06
N ARG A 78 -6.81 -35.31 -3.18
CA ARG A 78 -6.57 -36.19 -4.33
C ARG A 78 -7.06 -35.46 -5.60
N PRO A 79 -6.31 -35.48 -6.72
CA PRO A 79 -6.87 -35.01 -7.99
C PRO A 79 -7.91 -36.03 -8.45
N CYS A 80 -9.15 -35.56 -8.66
CA CYS A 80 -10.17 -36.33 -9.35
C CYS A 80 -9.73 -36.47 -10.82
N THR A 81 -9.46 -37.68 -11.29
CA THR A 81 -9.10 -37.94 -12.69
C THR A 81 -10.36 -37.92 -13.55
N ARG A 82 -10.24 -37.28 -14.72
CA ARG A 82 -11.33 -36.82 -15.61
C ARG A 82 -12.19 -37.93 -16.25
N ASN A 83 -12.01 -39.21 -15.94
CA ASN A 83 -12.60 -40.31 -16.73
C ASN A 83 -13.34 -41.36 -15.88
N GLY A 84 -14.29 -40.95 -15.04
CA GLY A 84 -15.06 -41.90 -14.25
C GLY A 84 -16.37 -41.35 -13.70
N CYS A 85 -17.23 -40.82 -14.56
CA CYS A 85 -18.62 -40.55 -14.21
C CYS A 85 -19.54 -41.40 -15.10
N GLU A 86 -19.85 -42.62 -14.69
CA GLU A 86 -21.13 -43.25 -15.05
C GLU A 86 -22.15 -42.84 -13.99
N PHE A 87 -23.19 -42.13 -14.43
CA PHE A 87 -24.34 -41.76 -13.61
C PHE A 87 -25.30 -42.94 -13.52
N ARG A 88 -25.72 -43.29 -12.31
CA ARG A 88 -27.04 -43.85 -12.03
C ARG A 88 -27.79 -42.89 -11.11
#